data_AF-A0A970RXU3-F1
#
_entry.id   AF-A0A970RXU3-F1
#
_cell.length_a   1.000
_cell.length_b   1.000
_cell.length_c   1.000
_cell.angle_alpha   90.00
_cell.angle_beta   90.00
_cell.angle_gamma   90.00
#
_symmetry.space_group_name_H-M   'P 1'
#
loop_
_entity.id
_entity.type
_entity.pdbx_description
1 polymer ?
#
loop_
_entity_poly.entity_id
_entity_poly.type
_entity_poly.pdbx_seq_one_letter_code
_entity_poly.pdbx_strand_id
1 'polypeptide(L)'
;MRTKELPGSLVLWLPIGLASFFLYSSAFFPLLNSDDAINILMIKDLQLPQDWYPWGQDRGGALIPLLAWPLHHLLGLSVVWAESIIHYLILFVGFGFLSKVFHSRLSVTILAIAWFFPTYWFFGFLRFPFGVQYSLIPLALYLTFIKEYPNPTNRMSPVALILSVLLLALSLWASDLTVTCILSILLVIGYRSINERIALSQVLRSQQFYLPLGVSTLSLLLIFLAKDHAIKTEAYNQTIFNTIPQIGESISLLATNLWQILSFQKETWLLSLFGILTIVLIGALILHKPRVAGKQRYLFLFFLIDMLALLGLIVLSNWAYLNGLSRRYFSGIYIGMLILILIGIENLNSKRRIFQFLALMIALLGGYSSIHYLKLVYPKTLQPMIKVVGELKTLGDIGIVADYWNSYISACPDPYHIAAIPHEREFNRRPEQIREVFSKPKLYVIKDMWMEEFPDSLMQYGYFLKRKGDPMNLANCAISEYERVPRLQQYTVHDLLTIQDQILTDSISGNTVVLADSSCHECSGKHLVYGPDTSLGHGSYQVGFYLRVDDARDGKDIAILDVTANYGHRKLQSLVIKSEQVDDDEFAYYWLELNLEEYQKNVEFRVLYLGHSAITFHHVLLREIR
;
A
#
# COMPACT_ATOMS: atom_id res chain seq x y z
N MET A 1 -50.81 4.71 3.30
CA MET A 1 -49.61 5.37 3.86
C MET A 1 -49.56 5.08 5.36
N ARG A 2 -48.63 4.23 5.82
CA ARG A 2 -48.24 4.10 7.23
C ARG A 2 -46.81 4.63 7.34
N THR A 3 -46.66 5.85 7.84
CA THR A 3 -45.40 6.35 8.37
C THR A 3 -45.08 5.53 9.62
N LYS A 4 -44.10 4.62 9.56
CA LYS A 4 -43.59 3.93 10.76
C LYS A 4 -42.07 3.96 10.79
N GLU A 5 -41.60 4.78 11.73
CA GLU A 5 -40.40 4.61 12.56
C GLU A 5 -39.07 4.42 11.82
N LEU A 6 -38.43 5.54 11.45
CA LEU A 6 -37.07 5.54 10.90
C LEU A 6 -35.97 6.24 11.74
N PRO A 7 -36.19 6.85 12.92
CA PRO A 7 -35.06 7.23 13.79
C PRO A 7 -34.77 6.25 14.94
N GLY A 8 -35.76 5.50 15.44
CA GLY A 8 -35.61 4.75 16.70
C GLY A 8 -34.80 3.45 16.63
N SER A 9 -34.61 2.87 15.43
CA SER A 9 -33.93 1.57 15.29
C SER A 9 -32.41 1.71 15.30
N LEU A 10 -31.83 2.70 14.60
CA LEU A 10 -30.38 2.93 14.54
C LEU A 10 -29.76 3.23 15.92
N VAL A 11 -30.50 3.91 16.79
CA VAL A 11 -30.08 4.20 18.17
C VAL A 11 -29.76 2.92 18.95
N LEU A 12 -30.44 1.80 18.66
CA LEU A 12 -30.23 0.53 19.35
C LEU A 12 -28.84 -0.08 19.07
N TRP A 13 -28.29 0.12 17.87
CA TRP A 13 -27.02 -0.49 17.44
C TRP A 13 -25.85 0.49 17.48
N LEU A 14 -26.10 1.78 17.67
CA LEU A 14 -25.07 2.80 17.85
C LEU A 14 -24.06 2.45 18.95
N PRO A 15 -24.45 1.91 20.13
CA PRO A 15 -23.48 1.51 21.15
C PRO A 15 -22.51 0.42 20.68
N ILE A 16 -22.95 -0.51 19.84
CA ILE A 16 -22.09 -1.56 19.28
C ILE A 16 -21.06 -0.93 18.34
N GLY A 17 -21.50 -0.08 17.41
CA GLY A 17 -20.58 0.60 16.50
C GLY A 17 -19.62 1.55 17.21
N LEU A 18 -20.05 2.27 18.23
CA LEU A 18 -19.19 3.14 19.04
C LEU A 18 -18.18 2.34 19.86
N ALA A 19 -18.58 1.23 20.48
CA ALA A 19 -17.65 0.35 21.18
C ALA A 19 -16.58 -0.21 20.23
N SER A 20 -16.96 -0.54 18.99
CA SER A 20 -16.01 -0.92 17.93
C SER A 20 -15.10 0.24 17.54
N PHE A 21 -15.63 1.46 17.39
CA PHE A 21 -14.84 2.65 17.09
C PHE A 21 -13.72 2.86 18.12
N PHE A 22 -14.05 2.78 19.41
CA PHE A 22 -13.09 2.95 20.50
C PHE A 22 -12.11 1.77 20.67
N LEU A 23 -12.20 0.74 19.82
CA LEU A 23 -11.31 -0.42 19.86
C LEU A 23 -10.53 -0.64 18.56
N TYR A 24 -11.14 -0.38 17.40
CA TYR A 24 -10.56 -0.72 16.10
C TYR A 24 -10.42 0.46 15.12
N SER A 25 -10.87 1.68 15.46
CA SER A 25 -10.53 2.86 14.66
C SER A 25 -9.05 3.21 14.82
N SER A 26 -8.47 3.99 13.91
CA SER A 26 -7.00 4.20 13.88
C SER A 26 -6.48 4.90 15.12
N ALA A 27 -7.30 5.74 15.74
CA ALA A 27 -7.02 6.37 17.02
C ALA A 27 -6.90 5.37 18.19
N PHE A 28 -7.51 4.19 18.09
CA PHE A 28 -7.60 3.23 19.20
C PHE A 28 -7.03 1.84 18.90
N PHE A 29 -6.73 1.54 17.63
CA PHE A 29 -6.37 0.20 17.21
C PHE A 29 -4.98 -0.22 17.74
N PRO A 30 -4.87 -1.35 18.47
CA PRO A 30 -3.57 -1.82 18.98
C PRO A 30 -2.62 -2.37 17.91
N LEU A 31 -3.14 -2.71 16.72
CA LEU A 31 -2.36 -3.26 15.60
C LEU A 31 -2.28 -2.31 14.41
N LEU A 32 -2.42 -1.00 14.66
CA LEU A 32 -2.14 0.02 13.63
C LEU A 32 -0.74 -0.27 13.07
N ASN A 33 -0.60 -0.29 11.75
CA ASN A 33 0.66 -0.53 11.07
C ASN A 33 0.89 0.51 9.96
N SER A 34 1.98 0.35 9.22
CA SER A 34 2.36 1.28 8.17
C SER A 34 1.42 1.30 6.95
N ASP A 35 0.67 0.23 6.65
CA ASP A 35 -0.38 0.27 5.62
C ASP A 35 -1.56 1.15 6.07
N ASP A 36 -1.92 1.12 7.36
CA ASP A 36 -2.93 2.02 7.93
C ASP A 36 -2.43 3.48 7.94
N ALA A 37 -1.16 3.66 8.30
CA ALA A 37 -0.51 4.96 8.48
C ALA A 37 -0.54 5.81 7.21
N ILE A 38 -0.42 5.21 6.04
CA ILE A 38 -0.43 5.93 4.75
C ILE A 38 -1.69 6.78 4.62
N ASN A 39 -2.88 6.21 4.88
CA ASN A 39 -4.14 6.97 4.79
C ASN A 39 -4.18 8.14 5.78
N ILE A 40 -3.58 7.97 6.96
CA ILE A 40 -3.50 9.03 7.99
C ILE A 40 -2.57 10.14 7.52
N LEU A 41 -1.36 9.79 7.07
CA LEU A 41 -0.33 10.75 6.67
C LEU A 41 -0.75 11.54 5.44
N MET A 42 -1.40 10.89 4.46
CA MET A 42 -1.93 11.55 3.27
C MET A 42 -2.92 12.69 3.57
N ILE A 43 -3.61 12.67 4.72
CA ILE A 43 -4.55 13.76 5.06
C ILE A 43 -3.81 15.08 5.28
N LYS A 44 -2.55 15.05 5.77
CA LYS A 44 -1.72 16.24 6.02
C LYS A 44 -1.45 17.02 4.74
N ASP A 45 -1.18 16.32 3.65
CA ASP A 45 -0.58 16.89 2.45
C ASP A 45 -1.14 16.33 1.14
N LEU A 46 -2.44 16.03 1.15
CA LEU A 46 -3.18 15.62 -0.03
C LEU A 46 -3.09 16.69 -1.13
N GLN A 47 -2.48 16.34 -2.26
CA GLN A 47 -2.33 17.19 -3.45
C GLN A 47 -3.02 16.53 -4.65
N LEU A 48 -4.12 17.12 -5.13
CA LEU A 48 -4.76 16.67 -6.36
C LEU A 48 -4.17 17.42 -7.57
N PRO A 49 -3.94 16.74 -8.72
CA PRO A 49 -4.35 15.37 -9.03
C PRO A 49 -3.34 14.26 -8.64
N GLN A 50 -2.16 14.57 -8.12
CA GLN A 50 -1.11 13.57 -7.86
C GLN A 50 -1.57 12.46 -6.89
N ASP A 51 -2.38 12.83 -5.89
CA ASP A 51 -2.87 11.95 -4.83
C ASP A 51 -4.29 11.39 -5.08
N TRP A 52 -4.74 11.30 -6.34
CA TRP A 52 -5.93 10.48 -6.66
C TRP A 52 -5.76 9.04 -6.15
N TYR A 53 -4.52 8.57 -6.10
CA TYR A 53 -4.11 7.34 -5.43
C TYR A 53 -3.02 7.64 -4.39
N PRO A 54 -2.84 6.79 -3.37
CA PRO A 54 -1.85 7.01 -2.33
C PRO A 54 -0.45 7.36 -2.84
N TRP A 55 -0.08 8.65 -2.72
CA TRP A 55 1.19 9.21 -3.18
C TRP A 55 1.54 8.80 -4.61
N GLY A 56 0.55 8.90 -5.51
CA GLY A 56 0.69 8.61 -6.93
C GLY A 56 0.90 7.12 -7.27
N GLN A 57 0.53 6.20 -6.39
CA GLN A 57 0.72 4.75 -6.62
C GLN A 57 -0.44 4.08 -7.34
N ASP A 58 -0.17 2.99 -8.06
CA ASP A 58 -1.21 2.18 -8.69
C ASP A 58 -1.92 1.22 -7.69
N ARG A 59 -2.33 1.71 -6.51
CA ARG A 59 -2.88 0.85 -5.42
C ARG A 59 -3.96 1.52 -4.57
N GLY A 60 -5.23 1.15 -4.81
CA GLY A 60 -6.39 1.55 -4.01
C GLY A 60 -6.66 3.06 -4.02
N GLY A 61 -7.91 3.49 -3.99
CA GLY A 61 -8.22 4.93 -4.08
C GLY A 61 -8.05 5.65 -2.75
N ALA A 62 -7.65 6.92 -2.83
CA ALA A 62 -7.49 7.81 -1.69
C ALA A 62 -8.83 8.39 -1.16
N LEU A 63 -9.92 7.60 -1.16
CA LEU A 63 -11.25 8.06 -0.80
C LEU A 63 -11.33 8.53 0.67
N ILE A 64 -10.74 7.77 1.60
CA ILE A 64 -10.73 8.14 3.02
C ILE A 64 -9.92 9.43 3.24
N PRO A 65 -8.66 9.54 2.76
CA PRO A 65 -7.92 10.81 2.84
C PRO A 65 -8.68 12.00 2.26
N LEU A 66 -9.29 11.87 1.08
CA LEU A 66 -10.03 12.95 0.44
C LEU A 66 -11.20 13.45 1.29
N LEU A 67 -11.98 12.53 1.87
CA LEU A 67 -13.14 12.89 2.69
C LEU A 67 -12.74 13.39 4.10
N ALA A 68 -11.57 12.98 4.59
CA ALA A 68 -11.04 13.40 5.89
C ALA A 68 -10.29 14.73 5.82
N TRP A 69 -9.78 15.13 4.66
CA TRP A 69 -9.06 16.38 4.44
C TRP A 69 -9.81 17.63 4.97
N PRO A 70 -11.11 17.83 4.69
CA PRO A 70 -11.84 18.99 5.22
C PRO A 70 -11.96 18.99 6.75
N LEU A 71 -12.06 17.82 7.38
CA LEU A 71 -12.11 17.72 8.84
C LEU A 71 -10.80 18.17 9.48
N HIS A 72 -9.68 17.88 8.84
CA HIS A 72 -8.38 18.32 9.30
C HIS A 72 -8.16 19.82 9.05
N HIS A 73 -8.27 20.26 7.80
CA HIS A 73 -7.88 21.63 7.41
C HIS A 73 -8.93 22.70 7.76
N LEU A 74 -10.22 22.37 7.81
CA LEU A 74 -11.28 23.34 8.11
C LEU A 74 -11.72 23.32 9.57
N LEU A 75 -11.71 22.13 10.21
CA LEU A 75 -12.17 21.97 11.61
C LEU A 75 -11.03 21.81 12.62
N GLY A 76 -9.77 21.72 12.15
CA GLY A 76 -8.60 21.60 13.02
C GLY A 76 -8.47 20.26 13.74
N LEU A 77 -9.18 19.21 13.30
CA LEU A 77 -9.02 17.87 13.86
C LEU A 77 -7.65 17.30 13.49
N SER A 78 -7.01 16.55 14.40
CA SER A 78 -5.77 15.84 14.04
C SER A 78 -6.04 14.84 12.91
N VAL A 79 -5.04 14.58 12.05
CA VAL A 79 -5.16 13.64 10.93
C VAL A 79 -5.67 12.24 11.34
N VAL A 80 -5.24 11.73 12.51
CA VAL A 80 -5.66 10.42 13.03
C VAL A 80 -7.16 10.38 13.34
N TRP A 81 -7.67 11.43 13.97
CA TRP A 81 -9.09 11.55 14.30
C TRP A 81 -9.94 11.78 13.04
N ALA A 82 -9.47 12.60 12.11
CA ALA A 82 -10.16 12.84 10.84
C ALA A 82 -10.32 11.53 10.05
N GLU A 83 -9.24 10.74 9.92
CA GLU A 83 -9.29 9.41 9.31
C GLU A 83 -10.28 8.50 10.03
N SER A 84 -10.13 8.38 11.36
CA SER A 84 -10.93 7.45 12.17
C SER A 84 -12.43 7.72 12.05
N ILE A 85 -12.83 9.00 12.09
CA ILE A 85 -14.23 9.43 12.00
C ILE A 85 -14.81 9.12 10.62
N ILE A 86 -14.12 9.52 9.54
CA ILE A 86 -14.61 9.32 8.17
C ILE A 86 -14.71 7.84 7.83
N HIS A 87 -13.70 7.05 8.20
CA HIS A 87 -13.69 5.63 7.95
C HIS A 87 -14.90 4.95 8.61
N TYR A 88 -15.11 5.20 9.90
CA TYR A 88 -16.24 4.62 10.61
C TYR A 88 -17.58 5.17 10.16
N LEU A 89 -17.67 6.44 9.75
CA LEU A 89 -18.88 7.00 9.17
C LEU A 89 -19.31 6.21 7.93
N ILE A 90 -18.38 5.84 7.05
CA ILE A 90 -18.67 5.00 5.89
C ILE A 90 -19.16 3.61 6.32
N LEU A 91 -18.51 2.97 7.31
CA LEU A 91 -18.95 1.68 7.85
C LEU A 91 -20.37 1.76 8.45
N PHE A 92 -20.70 2.83 9.16
CA PHE A 92 -22.04 3.06 9.71
C PHE A 92 -23.09 3.27 8.61
N VAL A 93 -22.75 4.03 7.56
CA VAL A 93 -23.62 4.21 6.40
C VAL A 93 -23.89 2.84 5.75
N GLY A 94 -22.86 2.06 5.48
CA GLY A 94 -22.99 0.71 4.90
C GLY A 94 -23.88 -0.21 5.74
N PHE A 95 -23.62 -0.30 7.04
CA PHE A 95 -24.46 -1.04 7.99
C PHE A 95 -25.91 -0.54 7.97
N GLY A 96 -26.13 0.78 7.99
CA GLY A 96 -27.45 1.39 8.02
C GLY A 96 -28.31 0.99 6.83
N PHE A 97 -27.74 0.89 5.63
CA PHE A 97 -28.47 0.42 4.45
C PHE A 97 -28.64 -1.09 4.40
N LEU A 98 -27.62 -1.84 4.78
CA LEU A 98 -27.68 -3.30 4.82
C LEU A 98 -28.68 -3.81 5.86
N SER A 99 -28.81 -3.13 7.01
CA SER A 99 -29.79 -3.45 8.05
C SER A 99 -31.24 -3.47 7.55
N LYS A 100 -31.56 -2.67 6.52
CA LYS A 100 -32.90 -2.61 5.90
C LYS A 100 -33.27 -3.86 5.11
N VAL A 101 -32.32 -4.73 4.81
CA VAL A 101 -32.56 -6.02 4.16
C VAL A 101 -33.31 -6.99 5.10
N PHE A 102 -33.11 -6.82 6.41
CA PHE A 102 -33.59 -7.75 7.42
C PHE A 102 -34.82 -7.21 8.16
N HIS A 103 -35.78 -8.09 8.41
CA HIS A 103 -36.99 -7.74 9.15
C HIS A 103 -36.86 -7.96 10.66
N SER A 104 -36.06 -8.94 11.08
CA SER A 104 -35.86 -9.21 12.51
C SER A 104 -34.82 -8.29 13.12
N ARG A 105 -35.20 -7.62 14.22
CA ARG A 105 -34.26 -6.86 15.06
C ARG A 105 -33.07 -7.72 15.50
N LEU A 106 -33.31 -9.00 15.80
CA LEU A 106 -32.25 -9.93 16.19
C LEU A 106 -31.27 -10.20 15.02
N SER A 107 -31.76 -10.35 13.79
CA SER A 107 -30.89 -10.51 12.62
C SER A 107 -30.04 -9.27 12.39
N VAL A 108 -30.61 -8.07 12.57
CA VAL A 108 -29.86 -6.81 12.50
C VAL A 108 -28.84 -6.68 13.63
N THR A 109 -29.17 -7.12 14.86
CA THR A 109 -28.20 -7.15 15.96
C THR A 109 -27.05 -8.11 15.68
N ILE A 110 -27.32 -9.29 15.13
CA ILE A 110 -26.28 -10.26 14.73
C ILE A 110 -25.39 -9.64 13.65
N LEU A 111 -25.99 -9.00 12.65
CA LEU A 111 -25.26 -8.24 11.64
C LEU A 111 -24.38 -7.16 12.28
N ALA A 112 -24.92 -6.35 13.21
CA ALA A 112 -24.18 -5.28 13.86
C ALA A 112 -22.95 -5.82 14.61
N ILE A 113 -23.11 -6.91 15.37
CA ILE A 113 -22.01 -7.54 16.10
C ILE A 113 -20.96 -8.05 15.12
N ALA A 114 -21.35 -8.82 14.10
CA ALA A 114 -20.40 -9.39 13.15
C ALA A 114 -19.73 -8.33 12.24
N TRP A 115 -20.44 -7.24 11.91
CA TRP A 115 -19.95 -6.13 11.10
C TRP A 115 -18.92 -5.28 11.86
N PHE A 116 -19.23 -4.90 13.11
CA PHE A 116 -18.38 -4.01 13.90
C PHE A 116 -17.37 -4.76 14.79
N PHE A 117 -17.60 -6.04 15.07
CA PHE A 117 -16.69 -6.93 15.77
C PHE A 117 -16.45 -8.22 14.96
N PRO A 118 -15.85 -8.11 13.75
CA PRO A 118 -15.44 -9.28 13.01
C PRO A 118 -14.38 -10.05 13.80
N THR A 119 -14.25 -11.36 13.59
CA THR A 119 -13.13 -12.16 14.13
C THR A 119 -11.80 -11.61 13.62
N TYR A 120 -10.71 -11.80 14.38
CA TYR A 120 -9.43 -11.11 14.15
C TYR A 120 -8.82 -11.38 12.77
N TRP A 121 -9.19 -12.49 12.13
CA TRP A 121 -8.80 -12.81 10.77
C TRP A 121 -9.35 -11.83 9.72
N PHE A 122 -10.47 -11.17 10.03
CA PHE A 122 -11.15 -10.24 9.12
C PHE A 122 -11.09 -8.80 9.61
N PHE A 123 -10.12 -8.43 10.46
CA PHE A 123 -9.87 -7.03 10.81
C PHE A 123 -9.68 -6.14 9.57
N GLY A 124 -9.18 -6.72 8.47
CA GLY A 124 -9.06 -6.00 7.21
C GLY A 124 -10.37 -5.37 6.72
N PHE A 125 -11.52 -5.92 7.11
CA PHE A 125 -12.83 -5.32 6.84
C PHE A 125 -13.01 -3.95 7.49
N LEU A 126 -12.46 -3.71 8.68
CA LEU A 126 -12.60 -2.43 9.39
C LEU A 126 -11.51 -1.41 9.04
N ARG A 127 -10.48 -1.84 8.28
CA ARG A 127 -9.20 -1.13 8.19
C ARG A 127 -8.77 -0.83 6.76
N PHE A 128 -9.12 -1.69 5.80
CA PHE A 128 -8.66 -1.59 4.43
C PHE A 128 -9.79 -1.16 3.48
N PRO A 129 -9.45 -0.76 2.24
CA PRO A 129 -10.44 -0.32 1.26
C PRO A 129 -11.53 -1.36 0.94
N PHE A 130 -11.32 -2.64 1.25
CA PHE A 130 -12.35 -3.67 1.18
C PHE A 130 -13.58 -3.31 2.02
N GLY A 131 -13.39 -2.81 3.24
CA GLY A 131 -14.49 -2.37 4.11
C GLY A 131 -15.29 -1.23 3.53
N VAL A 132 -14.58 -0.27 2.95
CA VAL A 132 -15.14 0.90 2.27
C VAL A 132 -15.97 0.45 1.07
N GLN A 133 -15.42 -0.41 0.20
CA GLN A 133 -16.13 -1.03 -0.92
C GLN A 133 -17.42 -1.71 -0.44
N TYR A 134 -17.33 -2.61 0.54
CA TYR A 134 -18.48 -3.36 1.04
C TYR A 134 -19.47 -2.51 1.84
N SER A 135 -19.13 -1.26 2.17
CA SER A 135 -20.07 -0.28 2.74
C SER A 135 -20.81 0.51 1.67
N LEU A 136 -20.16 0.79 0.53
CA LEU A 136 -20.76 1.54 -0.58
C LEU A 136 -21.67 0.67 -1.47
N ILE A 137 -21.29 -0.59 -1.71
CA ILE A 137 -22.07 -1.53 -2.55
C ILE A 137 -23.49 -1.75 -2.05
N PRO A 138 -23.77 -2.04 -0.76
CA PRO A 138 -25.13 -2.23 -0.26
C PRO A 138 -26.03 -1.01 -0.50
N LEU A 139 -25.47 0.20 -0.45
CA LEU A 139 -26.20 1.41 -0.75
C LEU A 139 -26.55 1.50 -2.25
N ALA A 140 -25.60 1.22 -3.14
CA ALA A 140 -25.87 1.13 -4.57
C ALA A 140 -26.93 0.05 -4.88
N LEU A 141 -26.83 -1.13 -4.25
CA LEU A 141 -27.83 -2.20 -4.38
C LEU A 141 -29.21 -1.78 -3.85
N TYR A 142 -29.25 -1.05 -2.74
CA TYR A 142 -30.51 -0.59 -2.15
C TYR A 142 -31.26 0.35 -3.10
N LEU A 143 -30.54 1.30 -3.70
CA LEU A 143 -31.08 2.24 -4.68
C LEU A 143 -31.52 1.53 -5.97
N THR A 144 -30.73 0.57 -6.44
CA THR A 144 -30.93 -0.08 -7.75
C THR A 144 -31.95 -1.22 -7.71
N PHE A 145 -31.95 -2.04 -6.65
CA PHE A 145 -32.78 -3.24 -6.55
C PHE A 145 -33.89 -3.13 -5.50
N ILE A 146 -33.61 -2.57 -4.33
CA ILE A 146 -34.53 -2.68 -3.19
C ILE A 146 -35.68 -1.67 -3.31
N LYS A 147 -35.38 -0.42 -3.70
CA LYS A 147 -36.37 0.67 -3.79
C LYS A 147 -37.31 0.52 -5.00
N GLU A 148 -36.80 0.03 -6.13
CA GLU A 148 -37.53 0.08 -7.43
C GLU A 148 -38.15 -1.23 -7.88
N TYR A 149 -38.12 -2.22 -7.00
CA TYR A 149 -38.46 -3.59 -7.30
C TYR A 149 -39.84 -3.90 -7.92
N PRO A 150 -40.91 -3.07 -7.93
CA PRO A 150 -42.16 -3.58 -8.48
C PRO A 150 -42.22 -3.66 -10.01
N ASN A 151 -41.39 -2.94 -10.78
CA ASN A 151 -41.54 -2.92 -12.25
C ASN A 151 -40.24 -2.55 -13.01
N PRO A 152 -39.72 -3.39 -13.92
CA PRO A 152 -38.54 -3.06 -14.75
C PRO A 152 -38.77 -1.89 -15.73
N THR A 153 -40.03 -1.49 -15.94
CA THR A 153 -40.43 -0.30 -16.71
C THR A 153 -40.45 0.98 -15.89
N ASN A 154 -40.35 0.89 -14.56
CA ASN A 154 -40.36 2.05 -13.69
C ASN A 154 -39.02 2.78 -13.87
N ARG A 155 -39.08 4.05 -14.30
CA ARG A 155 -37.88 4.87 -14.43
C ARG A 155 -37.29 5.12 -13.04
N MET A 156 -35.99 4.95 -12.91
CA MET A 156 -35.30 5.43 -11.72
C MET A 156 -35.52 6.92 -11.62
N SER A 157 -35.71 7.44 -10.41
CA SER A 157 -35.58 8.89 -10.23
C SER A 157 -34.16 9.28 -10.66
N PRO A 158 -33.96 10.35 -11.45
CA PRO A 158 -32.63 10.78 -11.89
C PRO A 158 -31.65 10.95 -10.73
N VAL A 159 -32.13 11.37 -9.55
CA VAL A 159 -31.32 11.50 -8.32
C VAL A 159 -30.82 10.15 -7.81
N ALA A 160 -31.70 9.14 -7.67
CA ALA A 160 -31.29 7.80 -7.23
C ALA A 160 -30.30 7.15 -8.21
N LEU A 161 -30.49 7.44 -9.50
CA LEU A 161 -29.63 6.99 -10.58
C LEU A 161 -28.25 7.62 -10.49
N ILE A 162 -28.15 8.95 -10.42
CA ILE A 162 -26.87 9.66 -10.25
C ILE A 162 -26.16 9.20 -8.98
N LEU A 163 -26.91 8.99 -7.90
CA LEU A 163 -26.34 8.54 -6.63
C LEU A 163 -25.81 7.10 -6.71
N SER A 164 -26.56 6.14 -7.27
CA SER A 164 -26.07 4.77 -7.51
C SER A 164 -24.79 4.75 -8.33
N VAL A 165 -24.76 5.56 -9.39
CA VAL A 165 -23.63 5.74 -10.29
C VAL A 165 -22.40 6.25 -9.54
N LEU A 166 -22.57 7.33 -8.79
CA LEU A 166 -21.50 7.91 -7.99
C LEU A 166 -20.95 6.90 -6.98
N LEU A 167 -21.83 6.14 -6.32
CA LEU A 167 -21.42 5.15 -5.32
C LEU A 167 -20.64 3.98 -5.90
N LEU A 168 -21.02 3.48 -7.09
CA LEU A 168 -20.27 2.44 -7.77
C LEU A 168 -18.91 2.98 -8.23
N ALA A 169 -18.84 4.21 -8.72
CA ALA A 169 -17.59 4.87 -9.09
C ALA A 169 -16.68 5.08 -7.86
N LEU A 170 -17.23 5.54 -6.73
CA LEU A 170 -16.48 5.70 -5.48
C LEU A 170 -16.05 4.36 -4.88
N SER A 171 -16.88 3.31 -5.00
CA SER A 171 -16.51 1.96 -4.57
C SER A 171 -15.37 1.41 -5.41
N LEU A 172 -15.44 1.60 -6.73
CA LEU A 172 -14.38 1.18 -7.65
C LEU A 172 -13.11 1.97 -7.41
N TRP A 173 -13.21 3.28 -7.18
CA TRP A 173 -12.07 4.10 -6.79
C TRP A 173 -11.45 3.57 -5.50
N ALA A 174 -12.25 3.31 -4.45
CA ALA A 174 -11.75 2.75 -3.20
C ALA A 174 -11.03 1.40 -3.43
N SER A 175 -11.58 0.50 -4.25
CA SER A 175 -11.03 -0.82 -4.51
C SER A 175 -11.41 -1.36 -5.88
N ASP A 176 -10.39 -1.74 -6.66
CA ASP A 176 -10.54 -2.37 -7.99
C ASP A 176 -11.34 -3.68 -7.93
N LEU A 177 -11.38 -4.36 -6.77
CA LEU A 177 -12.22 -5.54 -6.58
C LEU A 177 -13.71 -5.25 -6.75
N THR A 178 -14.15 -3.99 -6.75
CA THR A 178 -15.55 -3.63 -7.05
C THR A 178 -15.99 -4.13 -8.42
N VAL A 179 -15.07 -4.34 -9.37
CA VAL A 179 -15.40 -4.95 -10.67
C VAL A 179 -16.11 -6.30 -10.51
N THR A 180 -15.68 -7.14 -9.57
CA THR A 180 -16.34 -8.45 -9.34
C THR A 180 -17.78 -8.26 -8.84
N CYS A 181 -18.00 -7.25 -8.00
CA CYS A 181 -19.33 -6.92 -7.50
C CYS A 181 -20.22 -6.38 -8.63
N ILE A 182 -19.69 -5.52 -9.51
CA ILE A 182 -20.41 -5.02 -10.68
C ILE A 182 -20.80 -6.19 -11.62
N LEU A 183 -19.87 -7.10 -11.90
CA LEU A 183 -20.15 -8.29 -12.71
C LEU A 183 -21.25 -9.15 -12.06
N SER A 184 -21.20 -9.33 -10.74
CA SER A 184 -22.23 -10.05 -9.98
C SER A 184 -23.60 -9.38 -10.06
N ILE A 185 -23.67 -8.03 -10.01
CA ILE A 185 -24.89 -7.24 -10.24
C ILE A 185 -25.47 -7.54 -11.64
N LEU A 186 -24.62 -7.47 -12.67
CA LEU A 186 -25.04 -7.70 -14.06
C LEU A 186 -25.54 -9.13 -14.28
N LEU A 187 -24.86 -10.13 -13.70
CA LEU A 187 -25.29 -11.54 -13.77
C LEU A 187 -26.65 -11.75 -13.11
N VAL A 188 -26.90 -11.11 -11.96
CA VAL A 188 -28.20 -11.19 -11.27
C VAL A 188 -29.30 -10.51 -12.08
N ILE A 189 -29.02 -9.37 -12.73
CA ILE A 189 -29.97 -8.70 -13.63
C ILE A 189 -30.28 -9.60 -14.84
N GLY A 190 -29.26 -10.22 -15.44
CA GLY A 190 -29.43 -11.16 -16.55
C GLY A 190 -30.28 -12.36 -16.14
N TYR A 191 -29.97 -12.98 -15.00
CA TYR A 191 -30.75 -14.09 -14.45
C TYR A 191 -32.21 -13.72 -14.18
N ARG A 192 -32.44 -12.55 -13.56
CA ARG A 192 -33.79 -12.02 -13.33
C ARG A 192 -34.56 -11.92 -14.64
N SER A 193 -33.94 -11.37 -15.67
CA SER A 193 -34.56 -11.14 -16.96
C SER A 193 -34.99 -12.45 -17.63
N ILE A 194 -34.16 -13.49 -17.54
CA ILE A 194 -34.50 -14.84 -18.02
C ILE A 194 -35.67 -15.41 -17.21
N ASN A 195 -35.61 -15.32 -15.87
CA ASN A 195 -36.63 -15.89 -14.98
C ASN A 195 -37.99 -15.18 -15.09
N GLU A 196 -38.00 -13.86 -15.32
CA GLU A 196 -39.21 -13.04 -15.49
C GLU A 196 -39.65 -12.96 -16.98
N ARG A 197 -38.96 -13.65 -17.90
CA ARG A 197 -39.22 -13.66 -19.35
C ARG A 197 -39.23 -12.26 -19.98
N ILE A 198 -38.38 -11.36 -19.46
CA ILE A 198 -38.18 -10.02 -20.01
C ILE A 198 -37.32 -10.15 -21.29
N ALA A 199 -37.76 -9.52 -22.37
CA ALA A 199 -37.01 -9.55 -23.64
C ALA A 199 -35.63 -8.89 -23.48
N LEU A 200 -34.57 -9.49 -24.04
CA LEU A 200 -33.20 -8.96 -23.93
C LEU A 200 -33.10 -7.49 -24.38
N SER A 201 -33.84 -7.11 -25.44
CA SER A 201 -33.90 -5.72 -25.92
C SER A 201 -34.47 -4.75 -24.89
N GLN A 202 -35.39 -5.18 -24.02
CA GLN A 202 -35.92 -4.36 -22.94
C GLN A 202 -34.90 -4.25 -21.79
N VAL A 203 -34.16 -5.32 -21.49
CA VAL A 203 -33.09 -5.30 -20.48
C VAL A 203 -31.98 -4.35 -20.88
N LEU A 204 -31.49 -4.45 -22.12
CA LEU A 204 -30.42 -3.59 -22.64
C LEU A 204 -30.82 -2.11 -22.68
N ARG A 205 -32.12 -1.81 -22.83
CA ARG A 205 -32.69 -0.45 -22.74
C ARG A 205 -33.02 -0.02 -21.31
N SER A 206 -32.93 -0.92 -20.33
CA SER A 206 -33.28 -0.61 -18.94
C SER A 206 -32.17 0.19 -18.27
N GLN A 207 -32.55 1.24 -17.53
CA GLN A 207 -31.63 2.03 -16.73
C GLN A 207 -30.83 1.16 -15.74
N GLN A 208 -31.44 0.08 -15.24
CA GLN A 208 -30.80 -0.86 -14.32
C GLN A 208 -29.62 -1.62 -14.96
N PHE A 209 -29.59 -1.77 -16.29
CA PHE A 209 -28.52 -2.48 -17.00
C PHE A 209 -27.43 -1.54 -17.53
N TYR A 210 -27.79 -0.56 -18.36
CA TYR A 210 -26.77 0.23 -19.08
C TYR A 210 -26.05 1.24 -18.18
N LEU A 211 -26.60 1.62 -17.02
CA LEU A 211 -25.95 2.59 -16.14
C LEU A 211 -24.87 1.96 -15.28
N PRO A 212 -25.10 0.86 -14.53
CA PRO A 212 -24.00 0.17 -13.88
C PRO A 212 -22.92 -0.21 -14.89
N LEU A 213 -23.29 -0.69 -16.08
CA LEU A 213 -22.33 -1.03 -17.13
C LEU A 213 -21.55 0.20 -17.62
N GLY A 214 -22.24 1.23 -18.13
CA GLY A 214 -21.61 2.41 -18.72
C GLY A 214 -20.77 3.21 -17.73
N VAL A 215 -21.21 3.31 -16.48
CA VAL A 215 -20.46 3.99 -15.42
C VAL A 215 -19.28 3.16 -14.97
N SER A 216 -19.41 1.84 -14.90
CA SER A 216 -18.27 0.99 -14.60
C SER A 216 -17.25 1.07 -15.71
N THR A 217 -17.66 1.07 -16.98
CA THR A 217 -16.76 1.25 -18.12
C THR A 217 -16.07 2.62 -18.10
N LEU A 218 -16.81 3.70 -17.87
CA LEU A 218 -16.23 5.05 -17.80
C LEU A 218 -15.30 5.19 -16.59
N SER A 219 -15.71 4.70 -15.42
CA SER A 219 -14.90 4.75 -14.20
C SER A 219 -13.65 3.89 -14.34
N LEU A 220 -13.74 2.70 -14.94
CA LEU A 220 -12.59 1.86 -15.26
C LEU A 220 -11.65 2.55 -16.24
N LEU A 221 -12.17 3.24 -17.25
CA LEU A 221 -11.35 4.00 -18.20
C LEU A 221 -10.63 5.15 -17.51
N LEU A 222 -11.32 5.91 -16.65
CA LEU A 222 -10.71 6.97 -15.85
C LEU A 222 -9.65 6.43 -14.89
N ILE A 223 -9.94 5.32 -14.23
CA ILE A 223 -9.01 4.64 -13.31
C ILE A 223 -7.79 4.15 -14.08
N PHE A 224 -7.97 3.54 -15.25
CA PHE A 224 -6.88 3.09 -16.11
C PHE A 224 -6.00 4.26 -16.55
N LEU A 225 -6.60 5.36 -17.00
CA LEU A 225 -5.86 6.57 -17.39
C LEU A 225 -5.08 7.18 -16.22
N ALA A 226 -5.68 7.22 -15.02
CA ALA A 226 -5.03 7.73 -13.83
C ALA A 226 -3.86 6.84 -13.37
N LYS A 227 -4.04 5.51 -13.46
CA LYS A 227 -3.01 4.52 -13.10
C LYS A 227 -1.85 4.44 -14.09
N ASP A 228 -2.07 4.77 -15.36
CA ASP A 228 -0.97 4.76 -16.33
C ASP A 228 0.13 5.79 -16.01
N HIS A 229 -0.26 6.90 -15.36
CA HIS A 229 0.65 7.95 -14.90
C HIS A 229 1.18 7.71 -13.46
N ALA A 230 0.76 6.62 -12.82
CA ALA A 230 1.14 6.30 -11.45
C ALA A 230 2.51 5.61 -11.38
N ILE A 231 3.18 5.72 -10.23
CA ILE A 231 4.43 5.02 -9.94
C ILE A 231 4.15 3.51 -9.90
N LYS A 232 4.71 2.80 -10.89
CA LYS A 232 4.55 1.36 -11.09
C LYS A 232 5.53 0.57 -10.20
N THR A 233 5.02 -0.39 -9.44
CA THR A 233 5.87 -1.33 -8.67
C THR A 233 6.18 -2.56 -9.51
N GLU A 234 7.47 -2.87 -9.74
CA GLU A 234 7.90 -3.98 -10.62
C GLU A 234 7.25 -5.32 -10.25
N ALA A 235 7.26 -5.70 -8.96
CA ALA A 235 6.72 -6.97 -8.49
C ALA A 235 5.19 -7.14 -8.72
N TYR A 236 4.45 -6.04 -8.88
CA TYR A 236 2.99 -6.09 -9.06
C TYR A 236 2.59 -6.25 -10.53
N ASN A 237 3.46 -5.81 -11.44
CA ASN A 237 3.12 -5.66 -12.86
C ASN A 237 3.63 -6.79 -13.76
N GLN A 238 4.41 -7.73 -13.22
CA GLN A 238 5.00 -8.82 -14.01
C GLN A 238 3.99 -9.92 -14.34
N THR A 239 3.17 -10.36 -13.37
CA THR A 239 2.17 -11.42 -13.58
C THR A 239 0.91 -11.20 -12.75
N ILE A 240 -0.25 -11.08 -13.39
CA ILE A 240 -1.54 -10.88 -12.71
C ILE A 240 -2.10 -12.22 -12.19
N PHE A 241 -2.00 -13.27 -13.01
CA PHE A 241 -2.59 -14.57 -12.74
C PHE A 241 -1.54 -15.64 -12.47
N ASN A 242 -1.90 -16.59 -11.61
CA ASN A 242 -1.12 -17.78 -11.31
C ASN A 242 -1.05 -18.73 -12.50
N THR A 243 0.09 -19.41 -12.62
CA THR A 243 0.22 -20.62 -13.45
C THR A 243 -0.57 -21.78 -12.86
N ILE A 244 -0.86 -22.82 -13.65
CA ILE A 244 -1.61 -23.99 -13.18
C ILE A 244 -0.99 -24.65 -11.92
N PRO A 245 0.34 -24.85 -11.81
CA PRO A 245 0.94 -25.37 -10.58
C PRO A 245 0.70 -24.46 -9.37
N GLN A 246 0.87 -23.13 -9.52
CA GLN A 246 0.63 -22.15 -8.46
C GLN A 246 -0.83 -22.11 -8.01
N ILE A 247 -1.79 -22.36 -8.91
CA ILE A 247 -3.21 -22.53 -8.56
C ILE A 247 -3.39 -23.76 -7.66
N GLY A 248 -2.76 -24.89 -8.02
CA GLY A 248 -2.78 -26.11 -7.20
C GLY A 248 -2.18 -25.89 -5.81
N GLU A 249 -1.05 -25.20 -5.73
CA GLU A 249 -0.43 -24.81 -4.45
C GLU A 249 -1.30 -23.85 -3.65
N SER A 250 -1.94 -22.88 -4.29
CA SER A 250 -2.87 -21.95 -3.63
C SER A 250 -4.03 -22.70 -3.00
N ILE A 251 -4.63 -23.66 -3.71
CA ILE A 251 -5.70 -24.50 -3.17
C ILE A 251 -5.19 -25.35 -2.00
N SER A 252 -4.00 -25.94 -2.11
CA SER A 252 -3.37 -26.72 -1.05
C SER A 252 -3.12 -25.87 0.20
N LEU A 253 -2.65 -24.63 0.03
CA LEU A 253 -2.42 -23.69 1.13
C LEU A 253 -3.73 -23.32 1.83
N LEU A 254 -4.82 -23.11 1.08
CA LEU A 254 -6.15 -22.87 1.67
C LEU A 254 -6.67 -24.08 2.44
N ALA A 255 -6.57 -25.28 1.86
CA ALA A 255 -6.98 -26.51 2.52
C ALA A 255 -6.19 -26.74 3.82
N THR A 256 -4.87 -26.51 3.78
CA THR A 256 -3.99 -26.62 4.94
C THR A 256 -4.36 -25.59 6.01
N ASN A 257 -4.56 -24.33 5.63
CA ASN A 257 -4.97 -23.29 6.58
C ASN A 257 -6.34 -23.58 7.21
N LEU A 258 -7.31 -24.04 6.42
CA LEU A 258 -8.63 -24.43 6.93
C LEU A 258 -8.52 -25.62 7.89
N TRP A 259 -7.74 -26.64 7.52
CA TRP A 259 -7.50 -27.79 8.40
C TRP A 259 -6.85 -27.39 9.71
N GLN A 260 -5.83 -26.52 9.68
CA GLN A 260 -5.17 -26.01 10.89
C GLN A 260 -6.14 -25.24 11.79
N ILE A 261 -7.10 -24.50 11.22
CA ILE A 261 -8.17 -23.86 12.01
C ILE A 261 -9.07 -24.93 12.63
N LEU A 262 -9.57 -25.88 11.86
CA LEU A 262 -10.53 -26.88 12.35
C LEU A 262 -9.93 -27.89 13.34
N SER A 263 -8.61 -28.14 13.25
CA SER A 263 -7.85 -29.02 14.13
C SER A 263 -7.22 -28.32 15.34
N PHE A 264 -7.60 -27.05 15.62
CA PHE A 264 -7.13 -26.28 16.78
C PHE A 264 -5.61 -26.03 16.79
N GLN A 265 -4.97 -25.95 15.61
CA GLN A 265 -3.53 -25.72 15.47
C GLN A 265 -3.16 -24.23 15.31
N LYS A 266 -4.14 -23.33 15.17
CA LYS A 266 -3.92 -21.87 15.10
C LYS A 266 -3.90 -21.21 16.48
N GLU A 267 -3.46 -19.96 16.51
CA GLU A 267 -3.13 -19.20 17.73
C GLU A 267 -4.27 -19.09 18.76
N THR A 268 -5.54 -19.19 18.34
CA THR A 268 -6.70 -19.14 19.25
C THR A 268 -7.68 -20.27 19.00
N TRP A 269 -7.99 -21.03 20.05
CA TRP A 269 -9.05 -22.05 20.02
C TRP A 269 -10.45 -21.46 19.74
N LEU A 270 -10.65 -20.17 20.09
CA LEU A 270 -11.89 -19.44 19.81
C LEU A 270 -12.17 -19.34 18.31
N LEU A 271 -11.14 -19.17 17.48
CA LEU A 271 -11.28 -19.15 16.03
C LEU A 271 -11.71 -20.52 15.49
N SER A 272 -11.10 -21.59 16.00
CA SER A 272 -11.46 -22.96 15.65
C SER A 272 -12.92 -23.25 15.99
N LEU A 273 -13.35 -22.88 17.20
CA LEU A 273 -14.74 -23.03 17.62
C LEU A 273 -15.70 -22.20 16.75
N PHE A 274 -15.33 -20.95 16.43
CA PHE A 274 -16.08 -20.10 15.51
C PHE A 274 -16.23 -20.77 14.13
N GLY A 275 -15.13 -21.29 13.57
CA GLY A 275 -15.12 -21.96 12.28
C GLY A 275 -16.02 -23.21 12.25
N ILE A 276 -15.88 -24.09 13.25
CA ILE A 276 -16.69 -25.31 13.37
C ILE A 276 -18.17 -24.97 13.52
N LEU A 277 -18.54 -24.06 14.42
CA LEU A 277 -19.93 -23.67 14.62
C LEU A 277 -20.53 -23.01 13.36
N THR A 278 -19.74 -22.23 12.63
CA THR A 278 -20.15 -21.64 11.36
C THR A 278 -20.43 -22.72 10.31
N ILE A 279 -19.56 -23.73 10.17
CA ILE A 279 -19.79 -24.87 9.27
C ILE A 279 -21.04 -25.65 9.67
N VAL A 280 -21.24 -25.92 10.96
CA VAL A 280 -22.44 -26.59 11.47
C VAL A 280 -23.70 -25.79 11.14
N LEU A 281 -23.67 -24.46 11.35
CA LEU A 281 -24.80 -23.59 11.01
C LEU A 281 -25.11 -23.61 9.51
N ILE A 282 -24.09 -23.51 8.65
CA ILE A 282 -24.25 -23.58 7.19
C ILE A 282 -24.84 -24.94 6.79
N GLY A 283 -24.28 -26.05 7.27
CA GLY A 283 -24.79 -27.39 7.00
C GLY A 283 -26.25 -27.55 7.45
N ALA A 284 -26.59 -27.07 8.65
CA ALA A 284 -27.95 -27.09 9.14
C ALA A 284 -28.91 -26.26 8.28
N LEU A 285 -28.48 -25.10 7.77
CA LEU A 285 -29.27 -24.27 6.86
C LEU A 285 -29.52 -24.96 5.53
N ILE A 286 -28.50 -25.59 4.94
CA ILE A 286 -28.61 -26.34 3.69
C ILE A 286 -29.64 -27.48 3.85
N LEU A 287 -29.59 -28.22 4.96
CA LEU A 287 -30.52 -29.31 5.25
C LEU A 287 -31.97 -28.83 5.41
N HIS A 288 -32.19 -27.65 6.00
CA HIS A 288 -33.52 -27.08 6.23
C HIS A 288 -34.10 -26.33 5.02
N LYS A 289 -33.31 -26.11 3.95
CA LYS A 289 -33.74 -25.56 2.65
C LYS A 289 -34.59 -24.28 2.77
N PRO A 290 -34.00 -23.13 3.17
CA PRO A 290 -34.73 -21.88 3.32
C PRO A 290 -35.43 -21.47 2.02
N ARG A 291 -36.68 -21.01 2.11
CA ARG A 291 -37.49 -20.64 0.95
C ARG A 291 -37.30 -19.16 0.61
N VAL A 292 -36.11 -18.83 0.11
CA VAL A 292 -35.77 -17.44 -0.25
C VAL A 292 -36.58 -17.01 -1.48
N ALA A 293 -37.48 -16.04 -1.30
CA ALA A 293 -38.40 -15.57 -2.35
C ALA A 293 -38.33 -14.04 -2.52
N GLY A 294 -38.91 -13.55 -3.62
CA GLY A 294 -39.01 -12.12 -3.91
C GLY A 294 -37.64 -11.43 -3.93
N LYS A 295 -37.57 -10.21 -3.36
CA LYS A 295 -36.36 -9.36 -3.37
C LYS A 295 -35.13 -10.05 -2.79
N GLN A 296 -35.35 -10.83 -1.73
CA GLN A 296 -34.27 -11.49 -1.01
C GLN A 296 -33.61 -12.59 -1.87
N ARG A 297 -34.31 -13.16 -2.87
CA ARG A 297 -33.72 -14.16 -3.79
C ARG A 297 -32.60 -13.56 -4.64
N TYR A 298 -32.80 -12.37 -5.17
CA TYR A 298 -31.80 -11.72 -6.02
C TYR A 298 -30.61 -11.19 -5.20
N LEU A 299 -30.87 -10.67 -4.00
CA LEU A 299 -29.78 -10.32 -3.07
C LEU A 299 -28.98 -11.55 -2.64
N PHE A 300 -29.67 -12.66 -2.34
CA PHE A 300 -29.01 -13.93 -2.02
C PHE A 300 -28.14 -14.41 -3.18
N LEU A 301 -28.65 -14.39 -4.41
CA LEU A 301 -27.86 -14.75 -5.60
C LEU A 301 -26.67 -13.82 -5.81
N PHE A 302 -26.84 -12.51 -5.60
CA PHE A 302 -25.76 -11.53 -5.71
C PHE A 302 -24.60 -11.89 -4.78
N PHE A 303 -24.87 -12.02 -3.47
CA PHE A 303 -23.81 -12.32 -2.50
C PHE A 303 -23.20 -13.71 -2.70
N LEU A 304 -23.98 -14.68 -3.21
CA LEU A 304 -23.47 -16.01 -3.54
C LEU A 304 -22.49 -15.97 -4.71
N ILE A 305 -22.88 -15.30 -5.81
CA ILE A 305 -22.04 -15.16 -6.99
C ILE A 305 -20.78 -14.36 -6.66
N ASP A 306 -20.92 -13.24 -5.95
CA ASP A 306 -19.80 -12.37 -5.56
C ASP A 306 -18.80 -13.12 -4.67
N MET A 307 -19.28 -13.85 -3.66
CA MET A 307 -18.44 -14.67 -2.78
C MET A 307 -17.65 -15.73 -3.55
N LEU A 308 -18.29 -16.44 -4.49
CA LEU A 308 -17.63 -17.46 -5.31
C LEU A 308 -16.63 -16.84 -6.30
N ALA A 309 -16.97 -15.70 -6.90
CA ALA A 309 -16.10 -14.97 -7.81
C ALA A 309 -14.85 -14.45 -7.10
N LEU A 310 -14.98 -13.89 -5.90
CA LEU A 310 -13.85 -13.47 -5.08
C LEU A 310 -12.96 -14.65 -4.67
N LEU A 311 -13.55 -15.77 -4.26
CA LEU A 311 -12.77 -16.97 -3.92
C LEU A 311 -11.97 -17.45 -5.14
N GLY A 312 -12.60 -17.50 -6.31
CA GLY A 312 -11.92 -17.81 -7.56
C GLY A 312 -10.79 -16.83 -7.87
N LEU A 313 -11.04 -15.51 -7.75
CA LEU A 313 -10.04 -14.49 -8.02
C LEU A 313 -8.85 -14.57 -7.06
N ILE A 314 -9.08 -14.84 -5.78
CA ILE A 314 -7.99 -15.01 -4.79
C ILE A 314 -7.11 -16.20 -5.16
N VAL A 315 -7.70 -17.33 -5.57
CA VAL A 315 -6.95 -18.52 -6.01
C VAL A 315 -6.18 -18.27 -7.31
N LEU A 316 -6.78 -17.50 -8.23
CA LEU A 316 -6.17 -17.16 -9.51
C LEU A 316 -5.12 -16.04 -9.40
N SER A 317 -5.14 -15.21 -8.36
CA SER A 317 -4.28 -14.04 -8.23
C SER A 317 -2.86 -14.40 -7.81
N ASN A 318 -1.89 -13.99 -8.63
CA ASN A 318 -0.48 -14.16 -8.30
C ASN A 318 -0.05 -13.31 -7.10
N TRP A 319 -0.57 -12.09 -7.00
CA TRP A 319 -0.34 -11.24 -5.83
C TRP A 319 -0.82 -11.89 -4.53
N ALA A 320 -2.01 -12.50 -4.54
CA ALA A 320 -2.52 -13.19 -3.36
C ALA A 320 -1.63 -14.37 -2.97
N TYR A 321 -1.15 -15.15 -3.95
CA TYR A 321 -0.24 -16.27 -3.74
C TYR A 321 1.11 -15.83 -3.16
N LEU A 322 1.77 -14.81 -3.74
CA LEU A 322 3.05 -14.27 -3.24
C LEU A 322 2.96 -13.76 -1.80
N ASN A 323 1.78 -13.31 -1.39
CA ASN A 323 1.49 -12.87 -0.03
C ASN A 323 0.94 -14.00 0.88
N GLY A 324 1.15 -15.26 0.52
CA GLY A 324 0.76 -16.43 1.30
C GLY A 324 -0.75 -16.55 1.55
N LEU A 325 -1.57 -16.02 0.63
CA LEU A 325 -3.03 -15.94 0.74
C LEU A 325 -3.48 -15.30 2.06
N SER A 326 -2.87 -14.15 2.38
CA SER A 326 -3.15 -13.40 3.61
C SER A 326 -4.65 -13.29 3.92
N ARG A 327 -5.00 -13.53 5.18
CA ARG A 327 -6.37 -13.54 5.72
C ARG A 327 -7.20 -12.30 5.36
N ARG A 328 -6.54 -11.13 5.18
CA ARG A 328 -7.21 -9.86 4.82
C ARG A 328 -7.99 -9.95 3.50
N TYR A 329 -7.55 -10.76 2.54
CA TYR A 329 -8.21 -10.91 1.24
C TYR A 329 -9.60 -11.58 1.35
N PHE A 330 -9.85 -12.32 2.42
CA PHE A 330 -11.12 -13.02 2.65
C PHE A 330 -12.20 -12.15 3.32
N SER A 331 -11.92 -10.87 3.57
CA SER A 331 -12.87 -9.95 4.23
C SER A 331 -14.20 -9.80 3.45
N GLY A 332 -14.13 -9.74 2.12
CA GLY A 332 -15.33 -9.69 1.27
C GLY A 332 -16.15 -10.99 1.31
N ILE A 333 -15.46 -12.13 1.28
CA ILE A 333 -16.07 -13.47 1.41
C ILE A 333 -16.76 -13.60 2.76
N TYR A 334 -16.14 -13.12 3.84
CA TYR A 334 -16.72 -13.12 5.18
C TYR A 334 -18.06 -12.36 5.23
N ILE A 335 -18.10 -11.14 4.70
CA ILE A 335 -19.33 -10.32 4.70
C ILE A 335 -20.40 -10.93 3.79
N GLY A 336 -20.02 -11.40 2.60
CA GLY A 336 -20.94 -12.09 1.69
C GLY A 336 -21.58 -13.30 2.37
N MET A 337 -20.77 -14.15 3.01
CA MET A 337 -21.23 -15.34 3.73
C MET A 337 -22.13 -14.98 4.93
N LEU A 338 -21.77 -13.96 5.72
CA LEU A 338 -22.59 -13.47 6.82
C LEU A 338 -23.99 -13.08 6.34
N ILE A 339 -24.07 -12.32 5.24
CA ILE A 339 -25.35 -11.85 4.69
C ILE A 339 -26.16 -13.04 4.15
N LEU A 340 -25.52 -13.98 3.44
CA LEU A 340 -26.18 -15.21 2.96
C LEU A 340 -26.78 -16.04 4.09
N ILE A 341 -26.02 -16.24 5.18
CA ILE A 341 -26.48 -16.95 6.38
C ILE A 341 -27.71 -16.25 6.96
N LEU A 342 -27.65 -14.93 7.16
CA LEU A 342 -28.76 -14.18 7.74
C LEU A 342 -30.01 -14.18 6.87
N ILE A 343 -29.87 -14.03 5.54
CA ILE A 343 -30.99 -14.15 4.60
C ILE A 343 -31.59 -15.55 4.67
N GLY A 344 -30.75 -16.59 4.68
CA GLY A 344 -31.19 -17.98 4.84
C GLY A 344 -32.01 -18.17 6.11
N ILE A 345 -31.53 -17.67 7.25
CA ILE A 345 -32.22 -17.76 8.55
C ILE A 345 -33.56 -17.02 8.54
N GLU A 346 -33.67 -15.84 7.91
CA GLU A 346 -34.93 -15.10 7.84
C GLU A 346 -36.02 -15.84 7.05
N ASN A 347 -35.62 -16.66 6.08
CA ASN A 347 -36.51 -17.42 5.21
C ASN A 347 -36.78 -18.86 5.69
N LEU A 348 -36.50 -19.15 6.97
CA LEU A 348 -36.91 -20.39 7.61
C LEU A 348 -38.34 -20.27 8.16
N ASN A 349 -39.21 -21.19 7.73
CA ASN A 349 -40.61 -21.24 8.20
C ASN A 349 -40.74 -21.65 9.68
N SER A 350 -39.89 -22.57 10.13
CA SER A 350 -39.86 -23.07 11.51
C SER A 350 -38.45 -22.94 12.08
N LYS A 351 -38.31 -22.96 13.41
CA LYS A 351 -37.01 -22.93 14.12
C LYS A 351 -36.13 -21.70 13.86
N ARG A 352 -36.60 -20.66 13.15
CA ARG A 352 -35.87 -19.41 12.89
C ARG A 352 -35.18 -18.84 14.14
N ARG A 353 -35.87 -18.81 15.29
CA ARG A 353 -35.30 -18.30 16.56
C ARG A 353 -34.10 -19.10 17.05
N ILE A 354 -34.11 -20.42 16.88
CA ILE A 354 -32.99 -21.31 17.26
C ILE A 354 -31.77 -20.99 16.40
N PHE A 355 -31.96 -20.88 15.09
CA PHE A 355 -30.90 -20.52 14.15
C PHE A 355 -30.37 -19.10 14.40
N GLN A 356 -31.24 -18.14 14.70
CA GLN A 356 -30.83 -16.79 15.09
C GLN A 356 -30.03 -16.79 16.40
N PHE A 357 -30.43 -17.58 17.40
CA PHE A 357 -29.68 -17.69 18.65
C PHE A 357 -28.30 -18.32 18.41
N LEU A 358 -28.23 -19.39 17.61
CA LEU A 358 -26.95 -19.99 17.22
C LEU A 358 -26.06 -18.99 16.47
N ALA A 359 -26.62 -18.25 15.51
CA ALA A 359 -25.89 -17.20 14.79
C ALA A 359 -25.45 -16.05 15.70
N LEU A 360 -26.26 -15.68 16.70
CA LEU A 360 -25.87 -14.70 17.73
C LEU A 360 -24.69 -15.21 18.55
N MET A 361 -24.73 -16.46 19.01
CA MET A 361 -23.62 -17.07 19.75
C MET A 361 -22.33 -17.10 18.92
N ILE A 362 -22.43 -17.42 17.62
CA ILE A 362 -21.29 -17.39 16.69
C ILE A 362 -20.76 -15.97 16.50
N ALA A 363 -21.63 -14.97 16.34
CA ALA A 363 -21.23 -13.57 16.20
C ALA A 363 -20.56 -13.03 17.47
N LEU A 364 -21.11 -13.34 18.65
CA LEU A 364 -20.51 -12.99 19.94
C LEU A 364 -19.15 -13.67 20.14
N LEU A 365 -19.06 -14.96 19.79
CA LEU A 365 -17.80 -15.71 19.85
C LEU A 365 -16.74 -15.10 18.92
N GLY A 366 -17.12 -14.75 17.69
CA GLY A 366 -16.24 -14.09 16.73
C GLY A 366 -15.81 -12.69 17.19
N GLY A 367 -16.72 -11.91 17.76
CA GLY A 367 -16.36 -10.59 18.30
C GLY A 367 -15.45 -10.68 19.53
N TYR A 368 -15.71 -11.66 20.40
CA TYR A 368 -14.86 -11.91 21.57
C TYR A 368 -13.48 -12.48 21.19
N SER A 369 -13.39 -13.32 20.15
CA SER A 369 -12.11 -13.87 19.69
C SER A 369 -11.12 -12.77 19.31
N SER A 370 -11.61 -11.67 18.73
CA SER A 370 -10.81 -10.49 18.39
C SER A 370 -10.26 -9.76 19.60
N ILE A 371 -11.11 -9.50 20.59
CA ILE A 371 -10.70 -8.85 21.85
C ILE A 371 -9.70 -9.75 22.58
N HIS A 372 -9.98 -11.06 22.65
CA HIS A 372 -9.09 -12.04 23.22
C HIS A 372 -7.74 -12.08 22.51
N TYR A 373 -7.73 -12.09 21.16
CA TYR A 373 -6.51 -12.09 20.37
C TYR A 373 -5.63 -10.88 20.67
N LEU A 374 -6.20 -9.67 20.61
CA LEU A 374 -5.47 -8.44 20.89
C LEU A 374 -4.92 -8.40 22.32
N LYS A 375 -5.76 -8.76 23.30
CA LYS A 375 -5.42 -8.66 24.71
C LYS A 375 -4.44 -9.75 25.19
N LEU A 376 -4.52 -10.96 24.65
CA LEU A 376 -3.82 -12.13 25.22
C LEU A 376 -2.85 -12.84 24.27
N VAL A 377 -2.98 -12.65 22.96
CA VAL A 377 -2.15 -13.34 21.96
C VAL A 377 -1.15 -12.38 21.32
N TYR A 378 -1.66 -11.39 20.58
CA TYR A 378 -0.86 -10.42 19.87
C TYR A 378 -1.70 -9.14 19.62
N PRO A 379 -1.26 -7.96 20.08
CA PRO A 379 0.05 -7.64 20.66
C PRO A 379 0.15 -7.89 22.18
N LYS A 380 -0.83 -8.57 22.80
CA LYS A 380 -0.96 -8.74 24.26
C LYS A 380 -1.29 -7.44 25.01
N THR A 381 -1.94 -6.51 24.31
CA THR A 381 -2.41 -5.25 24.88
C THR A 381 -3.60 -4.71 24.09
N LEU A 382 -4.43 -3.92 24.76
CA LEU A 382 -5.47 -3.10 24.11
C LEU A 382 -5.06 -1.63 24.05
N GLN A 383 -3.82 -1.31 24.41
CA GLN A 383 -3.30 0.04 24.28
C GLN A 383 -3.25 0.43 22.80
N PRO A 384 -3.81 1.59 22.43
CA PRO A 384 -3.73 2.09 21.07
C PRO A 384 -2.28 2.25 20.63
N MET A 385 -1.94 1.74 19.45
CA MET A 385 -0.58 1.86 18.93
C MET A 385 -0.19 3.33 18.72
N ILE A 386 -1.13 4.19 18.33
CA ILE A 386 -0.88 5.64 18.21
C ILE A 386 -0.40 6.29 19.52
N LYS A 387 -0.81 5.73 20.67
CA LYS A 387 -0.35 6.20 21.98
C LYS A 387 1.07 5.71 22.27
N VAL A 388 1.40 4.48 21.87
CA VAL A 388 2.74 3.90 21.99
C VAL A 388 3.73 4.67 21.14
N VAL A 389 3.48 4.79 19.84
CA VAL A 389 4.35 5.56 18.92
C VAL A 389 4.33 7.06 19.22
N GLY A 390 3.29 7.54 19.91
CA GLY A 390 3.20 8.91 20.40
C GLY A 390 4.30 9.32 21.39
N GLU A 391 5.01 8.36 21.98
CA GLU A 391 6.19 8.65 22.82
C GLU A 391 7.32 9.34 22.03
N LEU A 392 7.42 9.12 20.71
CA LEU A 392 8.41 9.75 19.84
C LEU A 392 8.29 11.28 19.80
N LYS A 393 7.12 11.84 20.13
CA LYS A 393 6.91 13.29 20.25
C LYS A 393 7.84 13.94 21.26
N THR A 394 8.30 13.19 22.26
CA THR A 394 9.24 13.68 23.28
C THR A 394 10.59 14.08 22.71
N LEU A 395 10.94 13.59 21.51
CA LEU A 395 12.19 13.90 20.83
C LEU A 395 12.17 15.24 20.07
N GLY A 396 10.97 15.82 19.85
CA GLY A 396 10.76 17.10 19.16
C GLY A 396 10.70 16.95 17.63
N ASP A 397 11.28 17.92 16.92
CA ASP A 397 11.39 17.89 15.45
C ASP A 397 12.45 16.89 15.00
N ILE A 398 12.02 15.76 14.42
CA ILE A 398 12.90 14.64 14.10
C ILE A 398 12.64 14.05 12.71
N GLY A 399 13.71 13.53 12.12
CA GLY A 399 13.67 12.66 10.96
C GLY A 399 13.93 11.21 11.39
N ILE A 400 13.19 10.25 10.83
CA ILE A 400 13.34 8.82 11.15
C ILE A 400 13.64 8.03 9.88
N VAL A 401 14.63 7.14 9.96
CA VAL A 401 14.89 6.09 8.96
C VAL A 401 14.68 4.72 9.61
N ALA A 402 13.85 3.88 9.02
CA ALA A 402 13.44 2.61 9.61
C ALA A 402 13.14 1.52 8.56
N ASP A 403 12.80 0.31 8.99
CA ASP A 403 12.10 -0.65 8.13
C ASP A 403 10.75 -0.10 7.63
N TYR A 404 10.24 -0.61 6.51
CA TYR A 404 8.94 -0.24 5.95
C TYR A 404 7.83 -0.27 7.01
N TRP A 405 7.74 -1.34 7.80
CA TRP A 405 6.64 -1.53 8.75
C TRP A 405 6.70 -0.58 9.94
N ASN A 406 7.88 -0.05 10.26
CA ASN A 406 8.10 0.89 11.37
C ASN A 406 8.16 2.36 10.94
N SER A 407 8.41 2.64 9.65
CA SER A 407 8.61 4.01 9.15
C SER A 407 7.35 4.89 9.25
N TYR A 408 6.32 4.63 8.44
CA TYR A 408 5.16 5.52 8.34
C TYR A 408 4.36 5.64 9.64
N ILE A 409 4.23 4.56 10.40
CA ILE A 409 3.51 4.59 11.67
C ILE A 409 4.15 5.54 12.69
N SER A 410 5.48 5.70 12.66
CA SER A 410 6.21 6.58 13.57
C SER A 410 5.86 8.05 13.39
N ALA A 411 5.47 8.46 12.18
CA ALA A 411 5.08 9.83 11.87
C ALA A 411 3.59 10.13 12.18
N CYS A 412 2.73 9.11 12.26
CA CYS A 412 1.28 9.32 12.45
C CYS A 412 0.88 10.19 13.64
N PRO A 413 1.50 10.07 14.83
CA PRO A 413 1.08 10.84 15.99
C PRO A 413 1.25 12.35 15.80
N ASP A 414 2.27 12.76 15.05
CA ASP A 414 2.62 14.16 14.81
C ASP A 414 3.37 14.35 13.49
N PRO A 415 2.65 14.30 12.36
CA PRO A 415 3.29 14.26 11.05
C PRO A 415 3.92 15.60 10.65
N TYR A 416 3.72 16.68 11.41
CA TYR A 416 4.37 17.98 11.17
C TYR A 416 5.78 18.01 11.75
N HIS A 417 5.95 17.45 12.94
CA HIS A 417 7.23 17.44 13.65
C HIS A 417 8.07 16.20 13.35
N ILE A 418 7.41 15.06 13.12
CA ILE A 418 8.06 13.77 12.84
C ILE A 418 7.91 13.45 11.36
N ALA A 419 9.04 13.44 10.63
CA ALA A 419 9.11 12.90 9.28
C ALA A 419 9.77 11.52 9.33
N ALA A 420 9.26 10.56 8.57
CA ALA A 420 9.80 9.20 8.56
C ALA A 420 9.81 8.62 7.15
N ILE A 421 10.87 7.88 6.82
CA ILE A 421 11.02 7.14 5.56
C ILE A 421 11.52 5.73 5.85
N PRO A 422 11.18 4.75 4.99
CA PRO A 422 11.85 3.46 5.01
C PRO A 422 13.34 3.63 4.64
N HIS A 423 14.18 2.66 4.94
CA HIS A 423 15.58 2.66 4.52
C HIS A 423 15.70 2.44 3.00
N GLU A 424 16.85 2.80 2.41
CA GLU A 424 17.04 2.89 0.95
C GLU A 424 16.75 1.59 0.18
N ARG A 425 16.95 0.43 0.82
CA ARG A 425 16.69 -0.90 0.26
C ARG A 425 15.22 -1.34 0.32
N GLU A 426 14.38 -0.62 1.05
CA GLU A 426 12.95 -0.91 1.18
C GLU A 426 12.12 -0.07 0.21
N PHE A 427 10.87 -0.48 0.00
CA PHE A 427 9.96 0.23 -0.88
C PHE A 427 9.51 1.57 -0.27
N ASN A 428 10.14 2.66 -0.72
CA ASN A 428 9.73 4.02 -0.36
C ASN A 428 8.52 4.47 -1.20
N ARG A 429 7.41 4.67 -0.51
CA ARG A 429 6.13 5.05 -1.11
C ARG A 429 6.03 6.53 -1.43
N ARG A 430 6.88 7.36 -0.84
CA ARG A 430 6.93 8.80 -1.05
C ARG A 430 8.38 9.32 -1.05
N PRO A 431 9.10 9.16 -2.16
CA PRO A 431 10.50 9.58 -2.27
C PRO A 431 10.73 11.06 -1.96
N GLU A 432 9.73 11.92 -2.22
CA GLU A 432 9.80 13.36 -1.93
C GLU A 432 10.06 13.67 -0.44
N GLN A 433 9.65 12.78 0.48
CA GLN A 433 9.89 12.94 1.93
C GLN A 433 11.34 12.75 2.34
N ILE A 434 12.20 12.19 1.47
CA ILE A 434 13.64 12.02 1.77
C ILE A 434 14.25 13.36 2.20
N ARG A 435 13.96 14.44 1.45
CA ARG A 435 14.46 15.77 1.76
C ARG A 435 13.96 16.28 3.12
N GLU A 436 12.67 16.10 3.40
CA GLU A 436 12.06 16.50 4.67
C GLU A 436 12.76 15.80 5.84
N VAL A 437 12.90 14.47 5.79
CA VAL A 437 13.58 13.67 6.84
C VAL A 437 14.98 14.18 7.10
N PHE A 438 15.83 14.28 6.07
CA PHE A 438 17.25 14.66 6.25
C PHE A 438 17.46 16.15 6.54
N SER A 439 16.42 16.98 6.44
CA SER A 439 16.44 18.39 6.85
C SER A 439 16.10 18.60 8.33
N LYS A 440 15.60 17.58 9.02
CA LYS A 440 15.24 17.67 10.44
C LYS A 440 16.51 17.84 11.30
N PRO A 441 16.42 18.58 12.43
CA PRO A 441 17.59 18.90 13.24
C PRO A 441 18.19 17.67 13.95
N LYS A 442 17.39 16.63 14.18
CA LYS A 442 17.84 15.35 14.73
C LYS A 442 17.36 14.21 13.84
N LEU A 443 18.23 13.23 13.65
CA LEU A 443 17.92 12.01 12.89
C LEU A 443 17.98 10.81 13.83
N TYR A 444 16.97 9.96 13.73
CA TYR A 444 16.92 8.70 14.46
C TYR A 444 16.82 7.53 13.48
N VAL A 445 17.49 6.44 13.83
CA VAL A 445 17.39 5.17 13.12
C VAL A 445 16.67 4.17 14.01
N ILE A 446 15.69 3.45 13.45
CA ILE A 446 15.03 2.31 14.11
C ILE A 446 15.61 1.02 13.54
N LYS A 447 16.19 0.17 14.39
CA LYS A 447 16.81 -1.08 13.91
C LYS A 447 15.82 -2.24 13.73
N ASP A 448 14.67 -2.19 14.38
CA ASP A 448 13.66 -3.26 14.39
C ASP A 448 13.26 -3.68 12.97
N MET A 449 13.33 -4.98 12.69
CA MET A 449 13.09 -5.61 11.37
C MET A 449 14.07 -5.24 10.26
N TRP A 450 15.17 -4.53 10.56
CA TRP A 450 16.17 -4.14 9.58
C TRP A 450 17.57 -4.66 9.91
N MET A 451 18.06 -4.45 11.14
CA MET A 451 19.42 -4.80 11.54
C MET A 451 19.49 -5.30 12.99
N GLU A 452 20.49 -6.11 13.31
CA GLU A 452 20.66 -6.67 14.65
C GLU A 452 21.23 -5.64 15.64
N GLU A 453 22.18 -4.83 15.19
CA GLU A 453 22.87 -3.81 15.98
C GLU A 453 22.99 -2.50 15.20
N PHE A 454 23.11 -1.38 15.92
CA PHE A 454 23.31 -0.07 15.32
C PHE A 454 24.77 0.08 14.87
N PRO A 455 25.06 0.24 13.57
CA PRO A 455 26.43 0.46 13.13
C PRO A 455 26.93 1.86 13.51
N ASP A 456 28.24 2.02 13.65
CA ASP A 456 28.86 3.32 13.97
C ASP A 456 28.65 4.36 12.86
N SER A 457 28.49 3.88 11.62
CA SER A 457 28.15 4.70 10.46
C SER A 457 27.18 3.97 9.53
N LEU A 458 26.43 4.75 8.75
CA LEU A 458 25.41 4.23 7.85
C LEU A 458 25.33 5.12 6.60
N MET A 459 25.18 4.52 5.43
CA MET A 459 24.85 5.23 4.19
C MET A 459 23.36 5.08 3.91
N GLN A 460 22.63 6.18 3.76
CA GLN A 460 21.19 6.17 3.42
C GLN A 460 20.87 7.29 2.45
N TYR A 461 20.27 6.93 1.31
CA TYR A 461 19.84 7.89 0.28
C TYR A 461 20.98 8.85 -0.14
N GLY A 462 22.20 8.31 -0.21
CA GLY A 462 23.42 9.05 -0.54
C GLY A 462 23.99 9.93 0.59
N TYR A 463 23.33 10.00 1.75
CA TYR A 463 23.81 10.70 2.94
C TYR A 463 24.63 9.79 3.85
N PHE A 464 25.77 10.29 4.32
CA PHE A 464 26.60 9.61 5.31
C PHE A 464 26.18 10.00 6.72
N LEU A 465 25.78 9.02 7.51
CA LEU A 465 25.28 9.18 8.87
C LEU A 465 26.28 8.58 9.84
N LYS A 466 26.61 9.31 10.90
CA LYS A 466 27.46 8.83 12.00
C LYS A 466 26.63 8.71 13.27
N ARG A 467 26.75 7.60 13.99
CA ARG A 467 26.05 7.39 15.26
C ARG A 467 26.57 8.40 16.28
N LYS A 468 25.65 9.11 16.93
CA LYS A 468 25.95 10.18 17.88
C LYS A 468 25.51 9.84 19.31
N GLY A 469 24.40 9.14 19.46
CA GLY A 469 23.82 8.80 20.76
C GLY A 469 23.83 7.30 21.04
N ASP A 470 23.81 6.96 22.33
CA ASP A 470 23.63 5.57 22.76
C ASP A 470 22.25 5.04 22.34
N PRO A 471 22.15 3.74 21.99
CA PRO A 471 20.87 3.10 21.74
C PRO A 471 19.92 3.25 22.93
N MET A 472 18.66 3.58 22.66
CA MET A 472 17.60 3.66 23.66
C MET A 472 16.34 2.92 23.18
N ASN A 473 15.51 2.48 24.12
CA ASN A 473 14.19 1.92 23.81
C ASN A 473 13.13 2.99 24.04
N LEU A 474 12.36 3.31 23.00
CA LEU A 474 11.28 4.29 23.05
C LEU A 474 10.17 3.85 22.09
N ALA A 475 8.90 4.06 22.43
CA ALA A 475 7.78 3.72 21.55
C ALA A 475 7.74 2.24 21.11
N ASN A 476 8.18 1.31 21.97
CA ASN A 476 8.36 -0.12 21.67
C ASN A 476 9.37 -0.43 20.54
N CYS A 477 10.26 0.51 20.21
CA CYS A 477 11.33 0.31 19.24
C CYS A 477 12.69 0.55 19.88
N ALA A 478 13.72 -0.12 19.38
CA ALA A 478 15.10 0.24 19.63
C ALA A 478 15.49 1.35 18.64
N ILE A 479 15.95 2.49 19.16
CA ILE A 479 16.32 3.66 18.36
C ILE A 479 17.70 4.20 18.75
N SER A 480 18.39 4.85 17.83
CA SER A 480 19.65 5.56 18.11
C SER A 480 19.73 6.86 17.30
N GLU A 481 20.32 7.90 17.88
CA GLU A 481 20.52 9.20 17.22
C GLU A 481 21.73 9.14 16.29
N TYR A 482 21.53 9.63 15.07
CA TYR A 482 22.57 9.80 14.06
C TYR A 482 22.67 11.28 13.67
N GLU A 483 23.87 11.68 13.26
CA GLU A 483 24.10 12.98 12.65
C GLU A 483 24.54 12.83 11.19
N ARG A 484 24.06 13.73 10.33
CA ARG A 484 24.55 13.84 8.96
C ARG A 484 25.91 14.51 8.97
N VAL A 485 26.91 13.78 8.51
CA VAL A 485 28.28 14.26 8.33
C VAL A 485 28.56 14.44 6.84
N PRO A 486 29.33 15.47 6.42
CA PRO A 486 29.69 15.64 5.03
C PRO A 486 30.35 14.37 4.49
N ARG A 487 29.85 13.89 3.35
CA ARG A 487 30.44 12.73 2.69
C ARG A 487 31.78 13.10 2.08
N LEU A 488 32.81 12.36 2.45
CA LEU A 488 34.11 12.34 1.79
C LEU A 488 34.44 10.89 1.45
N GLN A 489 34.46 10.55 0.17
CA GLN A 489 34.65 9.17 -0.27
C GLN A 489 35.59 9.11 -1.46
N GLN A 490 36.59 8.25 -1.37
CA GLN A 490 37.51 7.95 -2.45
C GLN A 490 37.12 6.62 -3.08
N TYR A 491 37.00 6.59 -4.41
CA TYR A 491 36.76 5.39 -5.21
C TYR A 491 38.03 5.08 -5.97
N THR A 492 38.64 3.96 -5.62
CA THR A 492 39.86 3.45 -6.27
C THR A 492 39.52 2.67 -7.53
N VAL A 493 40.53 2.31 -8.33
CA VAL A 493 40.34 1.45 -9.51
C VAL A 493 39.57 0.16 -9.19
N HIS A 494 39.74 -0.40 -7.98
CA HIS A 494 39.05 -1.64 -7.56
C HIS A 494 37.55 -1.46 -7.32
N ASP A 495 37.10 -0.23 -7.06
CA ASP A 495 35.69 0.10 -6.86
C ASP A 495 34.97 0.38 -8.20
N LEU A 496 35.73 0.47 -9.30
CA LEU A 496 35.27 0.89 -10.62
C LEU A 496 35.33 -0.25 -11.62
N LEU A 497 34.46 -0.18 -12.63
CA LEU A 497 34.55 -1.05 -13.80
C LEU A 497 35.56 -0.47 -14.77
N THR A 498 36.46 -1.33 -15.27
CA THR A 498 37.55 -0.93 -16.18
C THR A 498 37.61 -1.85 -17.39
N ILE A 499 38.32 -1.41 -18.43
CA ILE A 499 38.71 -2.28 -19.54
C ILE A 499 39.86 -3.17 -19.02
N GLN A 500 39.62 -4.49 -18.93
CA GLN A 500 40.48 -5.45 -18.20
C GLN A 500 41.95 -5.47 -18.65
N ASP A 501 42.25 -5.07 -19.89
CA ASP A 501 43.59 -5.13 -20.49
C ASP A 501 44.46 -3.88 -20.20
N GLN A 502 44.00 -2.96 -19.35
CA GLN A 502 44.65 -1.65 -19.13
C GLN A 502 44.97 -1.37 -17.64
N ILE A 503 44.81 -2.37 -16.76
CA ILE A 503 45.15 -2.24 -15.34
C ILE A 503 46.65 -2.50 -15.15
N LEU A 504 47.36 -1.51 -14.62
CA LEU A 504 48.77 -1.60 -14.25
C LEU A 504 48.95 -1.32 -12.75
N THR A 505 50.00 -1.86 -12.17
CA THR A 505 50.47 -1.42 -10.86
C THR A 505 51.53 -0.36 -11.08
N ASP A 506 51.31 0.84 -10.56
CA ASP A 506 52.30 1.91 -10.60
C ASP A 506 53.57 1.46 -9.86
N SER A 507 54.68 1.43 -10.59
CA SER A 507 55.99 1.00 -10.11
C SER A 507 56.57 1.86 -8.98
N ILE A 508 56.07 3.08 -8.77
CA ILE A 508 56.59 4.03 -7.78
C ILE A 508 55.79 3.97 -6.48
N SER A 509 54.45 3.94 -6.56
CA SER A 509 53.57 3.95 -5.38
C SER A 509 53.06 2.58 -4.96
N GLY A 510 53.17 1.56 -5.83
CA GLY A 510 52.57 0.25 -5.62
C GLY A 510 51.04 0.23 -5.78
N ASN A 511 50.43 1.33 -6.23
CA ASN A 511 48.98 1.47 -6.38
C ASN A 511 48.49 0.96 -7.74
N THR A 512 47.27 0.44 -7.78
CA THR A 512 46.59 0.04 -9.02
C THR A 512 46.10 1.27 -9.79
N VAL A 513 46.50 1.41 -11.06
CA VAL A 513 46.12 2.49 -11.97
C VAL A 513 45.56 1.92 -13.28
N VAL A 514 44.83 2.74 -14.04
CA VAL A 514 44.40 2.43 -15.40
C VAL A 514 45.17 3.31 -16.36
N LEU A 515 45.98 2.72 -17.22
CA LEU A 515 46.74 3.44 -18.25
C LEU A 515 46.04 3.24 -19.59
N ALA A 516 45.90 4.30 -20.39
CA ALA A 516 45.57 4.19 -21.81
C ALA A 516 46.63 4.94 -22.62
N ASP A 517 47.38 4.19 -23.42
CA ASP A 517 48.43 4.76 -24.28
C ASP A 517 47.83 5.51 -25.47
N SER A 518 48.53 6.54 -25.96
CA SER A 518 48.22 7.24 -27.23
C SER A 518 48.15 6.28 -28.44
N SER A 519 48.82 5.13 -28.37
CA SER A 519 48.81 4.06 -29.36
C SER A 519 47.64 3.07 -29.22
N CYS A 520 46.86 3.13 -28.13
CA CYS A 520 45.70 2.26 -27.94
C CYS A 520 44.49 2.71 -28.79
N HIS A 521 44.50 2.38 -30.08
CA HIS A 521 43.39 2.67 -30.99
C HIS A 521 42.07 2.04 -30.56
N GLU A 522 42.11 0.89 -29.88
CA GLU A 522 40.91 0.20 -29.39
C GLU A 522 40.30 0.84 -28.14
N CYS A 523 41.06 1.66 -27.41
CA CYS A 523 40.63 2.39 -26.23
C CYS A 523 39.94 3.72 -26.60
N SER A 524 40.28 4.29 -27.76
CA SER A 524 39.74 5.58 -28.22
C SER A 524 38.22 5.53 -28.40
N GLY A 525 37.52 6.50 -27.84
CA GLY A 525 36.06 6.59 -27.85
C GLY A 525 35.37 5.65 -26.86
N LYS A 526 36.10 5.02 -25.94
CA LYS A 526 35.55 4.16 -24.88
C LYS A 526 35.81 4.73 -23.49
N HIS A 527 34.97 4.32 -22.53
CA HIS A 527 35.18 4.65 -21.13
C HIS A 527 36.29 3.77 -20.56
N LEU A 528 37.40 4.37 -20.12
CA LEU A 528 38.50 3.66 -19.46
C LEU A 528 38.07 3.13 -18.11
N VAL A 529 37.34 3.97 -17.37
CA VAL A 529 36.72 3.63 -16.11
C VAL A 529 35.29 4.16 -16.07
N TYR A 530 34.41 3.43 -15.42
CA TYR A 530 33.04 3.86 -15.10
C TYR A 530 32.56 3.22 -13.79
N GLY A 531 31.60 3.86 -13.13
CA GLY A 531 31.08 3.42 -11.83
C GLY A 531 31.57 4.28 -10.65
N PRO A 532 31.44 3.79 -9.40
CA PRO A 532 30.55 2.66 -9.06
C PRO A 532 29.10 3.06 -9.26
N ASP A 533 28.15 2.15 -9.11
CA ASP A 533 26.71 2.48 -9.08
C ASP A 533 26.30 3.05 -7.70
N THR A 534 26.84 4.21 -7.31
CA THR A 534 26.56 4.82 -6.00
C THR A 534 25.29 5.67 -6.01
N SER A 535 24.72 5.97 -4.84
CA SER A 535 23.64 6.94 -4.69
C SER A 535 24.15 8.30 -4.21
N LEU A 536 23.56 9.40 -4.67
CA LEU A 536 23.84 10.78 -4.19
C LEU A 536 22.54 11.46 -3.74
N GLY A 537 22.55 12.06 -2.55
CA GLY A 537 21.43 12.82 -2.00
C GLY A 537 21.31 14.22 -2.62
N HIS A 538 20.22 14.94 -2.31
CA HIS A 538 20.14 16.37 -2.61
C HIS A 538 21.26 17.15 -1.90
N GLY A 539 21.97 17.99 -2.65
CA GLY A 539 23.07 18.81 -2.14
C GLY A 539 24.07 19.21 -3.24
N SER A 540 25.13 19.89 -2.80
CA SER A 540 26.26 20.29 -3.64
C SER A 540 27.42 19.33 -3.42
N TYR A 541 28.09 18.94 -4.51
CA TYR A 541 29.20 18.01 -4.48
C TYR A 541 30.33 18.50 -5.40
N GLN A 542 31.55 18.13 -5.03
CA GLN A 542 32.75 18.23 -5.84
C GLN A 542 33.25 16.82 -6.13
N VAL A 543 33.44 16.51 -7.41
CA VAL A 543 33.97 15.23 -7.88
C VAL A 543 35.32 15.49 -8.55
N GLY A 544 36.39 15.02 -7.92
CA GLY A 544 37.75 15.17 -8.43
C GLY A 544 38.23 13.88 -9.08
N PHE A 545 38.58 13.93 -10.35
CA PHE A 545 39.24 12.82 -11.05
C PHE A 545 40.75 13.01 -10.95
N TYR A 546 41.46 12.06 -10.34
CA TYR A 546 42.91 12.12 -10.19
C TYR A 546 43.58 11.41 -11.37
N LEU A 547 44.18 12.20 -12.26
CA LEU A 547 44.67 11.78 -13.57
C LEU A 547 46.07 12.35 -13.80
N ARG A 548 46.94 11.59 -14.47
CA ARG A 548 48.15 12.08 -15.14
C ARG A 548 47.93 11.98 -16.64
N VAL A 549 48.38 12.97 -17.38
CA VAL A 549 48.37 12.96 -18.84
C VAL A 549 49.81 13.09 -19.31
N ASP A 550 50.21 12.21 -20.21
CA ASP A 550 51.54 12.18 -20.79
C ASP A 550 51.41 12.45 -22.31
N ASP A 551 52.39 13.15 -22.90
CA ASP A 551 52.43 13.51 -24.33
C ASP A 551 51.22 14.34 -24.83
N ALA A 552 50.84 15.41 -24.11
CA ALA A 552 49.72 16.25 -24.52
C ALA A 552 49.98 16.97 -25.85
N ARG A 553 49.15 16.71 -26.87
CA ARG A 553 49.24 17.41 -28.16
C ARG A 553 48.41 18.69 -28.15
N ASP A 554 49.06 19.83 -28.36
CA ASP A 554 48.46 21.17 -28.39
C ASP A 554 47.13 21.25 -29.15
N GLY A 555 46.14 21.89 -28.53
CA GLY A 555 44.83 22.20 -29.10
C GLY A 555 43.87 21.01 -29.22
N LYS A 556 44.22 19.83 -28.70
CA LYS A 556 43.35 18.64 -28.72
C LYS A 556 42.64 18.37 -27.39
N ASP A 557 41.44 17.80 -27.49
CA ASP A 557 40.68 17.24 -26.38
C ASP A 557 41.26 15.86 -26.00
N ILE A 558 41.53 15.64 -24.72
CA ILE A 558 42.26 14.46 -24.23
C ILE A 558 41.29 13.40 -23.70
N ALA A 559 40.37 13.84 -22.83
CA ALA A 559 39.36 13.00 -22.23
C ALA A 559 38.10 13.79 -21.89
N ILE A 560 36.98 13.07 -21.74
CA ILE A 560 35.74 13.61 -21.18
C ILE A 560 35.50 12.94 -19.84
N LEU A 561 35.39 13.74 -18.79
CA LEU A 561 35.01 13.32 -17.45
C LEU A 561 33.51 13.54 -17.30
N ASP A 562 32.77 12.46 -17.07
CA ASP A 562 31.32 12.50 -16.94
C ASP A 562 30.88 12.03 -15.56
N VAL A 563 29.93 12.75 -14.97
CA VAL A 563 29.11 12.26 -13.86
C VAL A 563 27.73 11.97 -14.43
N THR A 564 27.27 10.73 -14.31
CA THR A 564 25.99 10.29 -14.88
C THR A 564 25.16 9.59 -13.82
N ALA A 565 23.85 9.48 -14.01
CA ALA A 565 22.92 8.75 -13.16
C ALA A 565 22.10 7.75 -13.98
N ASN A 566 21.41 6.85 -13.27
CA ASN A 566 20.58 5.82 -13.87
C ASN A 566 21.36 4.95 -14.86
N TYR A 567 22.46 4.34 -14.40
CA TYR A 567 23.32 3.48 -15.22
C TYR A 567 23.88 4.17 -16.47
N GLY A 568 24.12 5.49 -16.37
CA GLY A 568 24.61 6.29 -17.48
C GLY A 568 23.59 6.93 -18.41
N HIS A 569 22.30 6.63 -18.24
CA HIS A 569 21.28 7.13 -19.15
C HIS A 569 21.01 8.64 -18.98
N ARG A 570 21.35 9.21 -17.82
CA ARG A 570 21.19 10.64 -17.54
C ARG A 570 22.54 11.26 -17.23
N LYS A 571 23.04 12.14 -18.10
CA LYS A 571 24.23 12.95 -17.81
C LYS A 571 23.87 14.02 -16.78
N LEU A 572 24.63 14.09 -15.68
CA LEU A 572 24.46 15.08 -14.62
C LEU A 572 25.42 16.26 -14.83
N GLN A 573 26.68 15.98 -15.11
CA GLN A 573 27.71 16.98 -15.38
C GLN A 573 28.83 16.39 -16.24
N SER A 574 29.54 17.24 -16.99
CA SER A 574 30.65 16.83 -17.86
C SER A 574 31.75 17.88 -17.93
N LEU A 575 32.99 17.45 -18.06
CA LEU A 575 34.18 18.28 -18.26
C LEU A 575 35.04 17.67 -19.36
N VAL A 576 35.38 18.48 -20.36
CA VAL A 576 36.34 18.09 -21.40
C VAL A 576 37.71 18.61 -20.99
N ILE A 577 38.69 17.71 -20.87
CA ILE A 577 40.08 18.05 -20.60
C ILE A 577 40.75 18.40 -21.92
N LYS A 578 41.30 19.60 -22.01
CA LYS A 578 42.10 20.05 -23.16
C LYS A 578 43.58 20.04 -22.81
N SER A 579 44.43 19.82 -23.80
CA SER A 579 45.91 19.88 -23.67
C SER A 579 46.42 21.13 -22.98
N GLU A 580 45.79 22.29 -23.22
CA GLU A 580 46.15 23.57 -22.61
C GLU A 580 45.93 23.65 -21.09
N GLN A 581 45.17 22.70 -20.52
CA GLN A 581 44.78 22.68 -19.10
C GLN A 581 45.57 21.65 -18.28
N VAL A 582 46.55 21.01 -18.91
CA VAL A 582 47.32 19.89 -18.36
C VAL A 582 48.74 20.37 -18.10
N ASP A 583 49.24 20.13 -16.89
CA ASP A 583 50.67 20.15 -16.61
C ASP A 583 51.23 18.75 -16.94
N ASP A 584 52.03 18.65 -18.00
CA ASP A 584 52.57 17.38 -18.48
C ASP A 584 53.34 16.62 -17.37
N ASP A 585 53.17 15.30 -17.37
CA ASP A 585 53.87 14.34 -16.48
C ASP A 585 53.54 14.45 -14.97
N GLU A 586 52.59 15.28 -14.54
CA GLU A 586 52.13 15.39 -13.14
C GLU A 586 50.69 14.90 -12.93
N PHE A 587 50.44 14.26 -11.78
CA PHE A 587 49.08 13.91 -11.39
C PHE A 587 48.35 15.14 -10.84
N ALA A 588 47.17 15.42 -11.39
CA ALA A 588 46.33 16.52 -10.95
C ALA A 588 44.88 16.08 -10.73
N TYR A 589 44.16 16.83 -9.89
CA TYR A 589 42.72 16.68 -9.76
C TYR A 589 41.98 17.58 -10.75
N TYR A 590 41.11 16.96 -11.53
CA TYR A 590 40.17 17.65 -12.41
C TYR A 590 38.78 17.62 -11.76
N TRP A 591 38.31 18.80 -11.34
CA TRP A 591 37.12 18.93 -10.51
C TRP A 591 35.86 19.24 -11.32
N LEU A 592 34.79 18.54 -10.97
CA LEU A 592 33.43 18.79 -11.43
C LEU A 592 32.57 19.22 -10.24
N GLU A 593 31.89 20.36 -10.38
CA GLU A 593 30.89 20.80 -9.42
C GLU A 593 29.51 20.32 -9.83
N LEU A 594 28.80 19.72 -8.88
CA LEU A 594 27.52 19.09 -9.08
C LEU A 594 26.52 19.64 -8.05
N ASN A 595 25.40 20.18 -8.52
CA ASN A 595 24.28 20.58 -7.68
C ASN A 595 23.09 19.68 -7.99
N LEU A 596 22.65 18.90 -7.00
CA LEU A 596 21.53 17.97 -7.14
C LEU A 596 20.30 18.49 -6.43
N GLU A 597 19.26 18.78 -7.21
CA GLU A 597 17.93 19.15 -6.69
C GLU A 597 17.15 17.93 -6.17
N GLU A 598 17.51 16.74 -6.62
CA GLU A 598 16.83 15.49 -6.31
C GLU A 598 17.83 14.38 -6.05
N TYR A 599 17.41 13.41 -5.25
CA TYR A 599 18.13 12.17 -5.01
C TYR A 599 18.39 11.40 -6.31
N GLN A 600 19.64 10.98 -6.55
CA GLN A 600 20.05 10.23 -7.73
C GLN A 600 20.52 8.82 -7.34
N LYS A 601 20.02 7.80 -8.05
CA LYS A 601 20.47 6.40 -7.94
C LYS A 601 21.43 6.03 -9.06
N ASN A 602 22.30 5.05 -8.80
CA ASN A 602 23.21 4.48 -9.79
C ASN A 602 24.00 5.56 -10.53
N VAL A 603 24.58 6.47 -9.74
CA VAL A 603 25.45 7.55 -10.18
C VAL A 603 26.81 6.97 -10.48
N GLU A 604 27.28 7.13 -11.71
CA GLU A 604 28.59 6.67 -12.15
C GLU A 604 29.53 7.84 -12.47
N PHE A 605 30.80 7.66 -12.13
CA PHE A 605 31.91 8.54 -12.51
C PHE A 605 32.68 7.90 -13.65
N ARG A 606 32.77 8.59 -14.79
CA ARG A 606 33.26 8.01 -16.03
C ARG A 606 34.39 8.83 -16.64
N VAL A 607 35.37 8.14 -17.21
CA VAL A 607 36.46 8.76 -17.98
C VAL A 607 36.42 8.21 -19.40
N LEU A 608 35.94 9.01 -20.35
CA LEU A 608 35.97 8.69 -21.77
C LEU A 608 37.29 9.14 -22.37
N TYR A 609 38.03 8.21 -22.98
CA TYR A 609 39.32 8.49 -23.59
C TYR A 609 39.19 8.83 -25.07
N LEU A 610 39.87 9.88 -25.53
CA LEU A 610 39.76 10.38 -26.91
C LEU A 610 40.97 10.00 -27.81
N GLY A 611 41.98 9.30 -27.29
CA GLY A 611 43.06 8.76 -28.12
C GLY A 611 44.10 9.78 -28.60
N HIS A 612 44.23 10.92 -27.93
CA HIS A 612 45.12 12.01 -28.39
C HIS A 612 46.41 12.18 -27.56
N SER A 613 46.45 11.62 -26.35
CA SER A 613 47.56 11.68 -25.38
C SER A 613 47.50 10.43 -24.50
N ALA A 614 48.58 10.01 -23.83
CA ALA A 614 48.46 8.92 -22.86
C ALA A 614 47.80 9.42 -21.56
N ILE A 615 46.95 8.61 -20.93
CA ILE A 615 46.27 8.96 -19.67
C ILE A 615 46.47 7.86 -18.64
N THR A 616 46.90 8.24 -17.44
CA THR A 616 46.91 7.37 -16.26
C THR A 616 45.85 7.84 -15.27
N PHE A 617 44.78 7.04 -15.10
CA PHE A 617 43.76 7.27 -14.08
C PHE A 617 44.10 6.52 -12.79
N HIS A 618 43.93 7.18 -11.65
CA HIS A 618 44.20 6.58 -10.35
C HIS A 618 42.95 6.42 -9.48
N HIS A 619 42.16 7.47 -9.24
CA HIS A 619 40.97 7.39 -8.39
C HIS A 619 40.01 8.56 -8.62
N VAL A 620 38.79 8.43 -8.09
CA VAL A 620 37.81 9.53 -7.98
C VAL A 620 37.64 9.91 -6.52
N LEU A 621 37.64 11.21 -6.22
CA LEU A 621 37.35 11.75 -4.91
C LEU A 621 36.00 12.48 -4.95
N LEU A 622 35.02 11.98 -4.20
CA LEU A 622 33.72 12.60 -3.99
C LEU A 622 33.71 13.37 -2.67
N ARG A 623 33.39 14.65 -2.73
CA ARG A 623 33.24 15.53 -1.57
C ARG A 623 31.89 16.23 -1.59
N GLU A 624 31.13 16.11 -0.51
CA GLU A 624 29.94 16.92 -0.28
C GLU A 624 30.33 18.32 0.22
N ILE A 625 29.73 19.34 -0.38
CA ILE A 625 29.94 20.76 -0.08
C ILE A 625 28.70 21.24 0.69
N ARG A 626 28.93 21.92 1.82
CA ARG A 626 27.86 22.46 2.66
C ARG A 626 27.41 23.84 2.20
#